data_AF-A0A817RSC9-F1
#
_entry.id   AF-A0A817RSC9-F1
#
_cell.length_a   1.000
_cell.length_b   1.000
_cell.length_c   1.000
_cell.angle_alpha   90.00
_cell.angle_beta   90.00
_cell.angle_gamma   90.00
#
_symmetry.space_group_name_H-M   'P 1'
#
loop_
_entity.id
_entity.type
_entity.pdbx_description
1 polymer ?
#
loop_
_entity_poly.entity_id
_entity_poly.type
_entity_poly.pdbx_seq_one_letter_code
_entity_poly.pdbx_strand_id
1 'polypeptide(L)'
;MYRLSSKHRAVGVTPEQYPVINKYLLQAIKEYLKDKATPEVMAAWQTVLDLMAQTFIKREKELYAQLGEDKGFIPFSVVKKEQIASGPTYTFTLVRQDGKKVWPHIAGQYITIRIEKDGVLHHGHYVPVEPSDGNTYAITCRQGHDDQNTIVSEEIIRNRAVGSTVLVSAPAGSFGIVNSAKHHLFISGGIGITFLMGMINELNKQGKSSSVTVIQCAQTEDRAAFADKLRNILPKGQYLLLTKEHQISKSHLQDKLKLDTDIYISGSEAFIDAVDRILDELGHPRSQIHVKSVEPTLGLLKALDRKK
;
A
#
# COMPACT_ATOMS: atom_id res chain seq x y z
N MET A 1 -11.56 11.68 -2.64
CA MET A 1 -12.38 11.25 -1.48
C MET A 1 -12.34 9.75 -1.23
N TYR A 2 -12.69 8.88 -2.21
CA TYR A 2 -12.69 7.41 -2.04
C TYR A 2 -11.43 6.82 -1.39
N ARG A 3 -10.25 7.23 -1.87
CA ARG A 3 -8.95 6.75 -1.36
C ARG A 3 -8.77 7.00 0.15
N LEU A 4 -9.23 8.14 0.65
CA LEU A 4 -9.08 8.51 2.06
C LEU A 4 -10.16 7.84 2.93
N SER A 5 -11.42 7.82 2.48
CA SER A 5 -12.48 7.06 3.15
C SER A 5 -12.15 5.56 3.27
N SER A 6 -11.49 4.99 2.26
CA SER A 6 -11.01 3.60 2.31
C SER A 6 -9.96 3.39 3.42
N LYS A 7 -9.06 4.36 3.62
CA LYS A 7 -8.07 4.33 4.71
C LYS A 7 -8.74 4.48 6.07
N HIS A 8 -9.66 5.44 6.21
CA HIS A 8 -10.43 5.65 7.44
C HIS A 8 -11.15 4.38 7.88
N ARG A 9 -11.88 3.73 6.96
CA ARG A 9 -12.52 2.45 7.22
C ARG A 9 -11.51 1.36 7.61
N ALA A 10 -10.36 1.30 6.92
CA ALA A 10 -9.33 0.31 7.20
C ALA A 10 -8.63 0.48 8.57
N VAL A 11 -8.62 1.68 9.16
CA VAL A 11 -8.08 1.91 10.51
C VAL A 11 -9.15 1.91 11.61
N GLY A 12 -10.43 1.86 11.23
CA GLY A 12 -11.55 1.78 12.15
C GLY A 12 -12.09 3.15 12.58
N VAL A 13 -12.02 4.17 11.71
CA VAL A 13 -12.62 5.49 12.00
C VAL A 13 -14.13 5.37 12.14
N THR A 14 -14.71 6.06 13.12
CA THR A 14 -16.16 6.07 13.39
C THR A 14 -16.74 7.49 13.35
N PRO A 15 -18.05 7.66 13.12
CA PRO A 15 -18.69 8.97 13.07
C PRO A 15 -18.48 9.82 14.34
N GLU A 16 -18.40 9.18 15.51
CA GLU A 16 -18.27 9.82 16.82
C GLU A 16 -16.89 10.50 17.01
N GLN A 17 -15.90 10.14 16.18
CA GLN A 17 -14.56 10.74 16.23
C GLN A 17 -14.51 12.09 15.50
N TYR A 18 -15.39 12.34 14.52
CA TYR A 18 -15.39 13.58 13.73
C TYR A 18 -15.62 14.84 14.58
N PRO A 19 -16.59 14.89 15.51
CA PRO A 19 -16.76 16.03 16.40
C PRO A 19 -15.50 16.35 17.23
N VAL A 20 -14.78 15.32 17.68
CA VAL A 20 -13.54 15.49 18.44
C VAL A 20 -12.44 16.10 17.57
N ILE A 21 -12.27 15.59 16.35
CA ILE A 21 -11.28 16.12 15.39
C ILE A 21 -11.62 17.57 15.02
N ASN A 22 -12.89 17.85 14.69
CA ASN A 22 -13.33 19.20 14.30
C ASN A 22 -13.06 20.21 15.42
N LYS A 23 -13.36 19.85 16.68
CA LYS A 23 -13.09 20.69 17.85
C LYS A 23 -11.62 21.12 17.94
N TYR A 24 -10.70 20.15 17.92
CA TYR A 24 -9.27 20.46 18.09
C TYR A 24 -8.67 21.12 16.85
N LEU A 25 -9.16 20.81 15.65
CA LEU A 25 -8.70 21.48 14.43
C LEU A 25 -9.12 22.95 14.40
N LEU A 26 -10.36 23.28 14.80
CA LEU A 26 -10.81 24.67 14.91
C LEU A 26 -10.03 25.43 15.99
N GLN A 27 -9.71 24.78 17.10
CA GLN A 27 -8.84 25.36 18.12
C GLN A 27 -7.46 25.69 17.53
N ALA A 28 -6.83 24.76 16.81
CA ALA A 28 -5.53 24.98 16.19
C ALA A 28 -5.58 26.09 15.12
N ILE A 29 -6.63 26.14 14.30
CA ILE A 29 -6.84 27.22 13.32
C ILE A 29 -6.95 28.58 14.03
N LYS A 30 -7.72 28.66 15.11
CA LYS A 30 -7.87 29.88 15.92
C LYS A 30 -6.55 30.33 16.51
N GLU A 31 -5.79 29.42 17.12
CA GLU A 31 -4.48 29.70 17.69
C GLU A 31 -3.46 30.17 16.64
N TYR A 32 -3.49 29.58 15.44
CA TYR A 32 -2.63 29.96 14.33
C TYR A 32 -2.98 31.34 13.75
N LEU A 33 -4.27 31.60 13.51
CA LEU A 33 -4.74 32.85 12.89
C LEU A 33 -4.73 34.05 13.85
N LYS A 34 -4.77 33.82 15.17
CA LYS A 34 -4.77 34.86 16.21
C LYS A 34 -5.84 35.92 15.93
N ASP A 35 -5.46 37.19 15.76
CA ASP A 35 -6.38 38.32 15.53
C ASP A 35 -7.19 38.19 14.23
N LYS A 36 -6.74 37.35 13.28
CA LYS A 36 -7.47 37.05 12.04
C LYS A 36 -8.56 36.00 12.22
N ALA A 37 -8.65 35.34 13.38
CA ALA A 37 -9.68 34.36 13.71
C ALA A 37 -11.00 35.06 14.11
N THR A 38 -11.54 35.91 13.24
CA THR A 38 -12.81 36.60 13.48
C THR A 38 -13.95 35.58 13.60
N PRO A 39 -15.07 35.92 14.27
CA PRO A 39 -16.23 35.03 14.37
C PRO A 39 -16.73 34.53 13.01
N GLU A 40 -16.74 35.41 12.00
CA GLU A 40 -17.10 35.07 10.62
C GLU A 40 -16.14 34.05 10.00
N VAL A 41 -14.82 34.27 10.13
CA VAL A 41 -13.80 33.35 9.62
C VAL A 41 -13.91 31.98 10.30
N MET A 42 -14.11 31.94 11.61
CA MET A 42 -14.25 30.68 12.35
C MET A 42 -15.55 29.94 12.00
N ALA A 43 -16.66 30.66 11.79
CA ALA A 43 -17.92 30.08 11.33
C ALA A 43 -17.81 29.48 9.92
N ALA A 44 -17.06 30.14 9.02
CA ALA A 44 -16.78 29.61 7.69
C ALA A 44 -15.96 28.32 7.75
N TRP A 45 -14.91 28.28 8.59
CA TRP A 45 -14.13 27.06 8.82
C TRP A 45 -14.99 25.92 9.39
N GLN A 46 -15.82 26.19 10.40
CA GLN A 46 -16.74 25.21 10.97
C GLN A 46 -17.64 24.60 9.88
N THR A 47 -18.25 25.46 9.04
CA THR A 47 -19.12 25.02 7.93
C THR A 47 -18.39 24.08 6.97
N VAL A 48 -17.15 24.40 6.60
CA VAL A 48 -16.33 23.57 5.69
C VAL A 48 -15.99 22.23 6.34
N LEU A 49 -15.57 22.23 7.62
CA LEU A 49 -15.22 21.01 8.34
C LEU A 49 -16.43 20.08 8.52
N ASP A 50 -17.61 20.63 8.81
CA ASP A 50 -18.84 19.84 8.97
C ASP A 50 -19.27 19.22 7.64
N LEU A 51 -19.20 19.98 6.54
CA LEU A 51 -19.50 19.44 5.22
C LEU A 51 -18.53 18.31 4.83
N MET A 52 -17.23 18.49 5.08
CA MET A 52 -16.24 17.43 4.85
C MET A 52 -16.54 16.20 5.72
N ALA A 53 -16.77 16.39 7.02
CA ALA A 53 -17.09 15.31 7.96
C ALA A 53 -18.32 14.51 7.49
N GLN A 54 -19.42 15.19 7.17
CA GLN A 54 -20.64 14.52 6.66
C GLN A 54 -20.37 13.72 5.39
N THR A 55 -19.55 14.26 4.48
CA THR A 55 -19.22 13.57 3.23
C THR A 55 -18.38 12.31 3.48
N PHE A 56 -17.40 12.38 4.38
CA PHE A 56 -16.61 11.22 4.78
C PHE A 56 -17.47 10.17 5.50
N ILE A 57 -18.26 10.58 6.50
CA ILE A 57 -19.15 9.70 7.27
C ILE A 57 -20.09 8.94 6.32
N LYS A 58 -20.72 9.64 5.36
CA LYS A 58 -21.60 9.02 4.37
C LYS A 58 -20.84 7.95 3.57
N ARG A 59 -19.66 8.28 3.06
CA ARG A 59 -18.88 7.34 2.24
C ARG A 59 -18.36 6.16 3.05
N GLU A 60 -17.92 6.38 4.28
CA GLU A 60 -17.43 5.33 5.17
C GLU A 60 -18.55 4.39 5.60
N LYS A 61 -19.75 4.90 5.84
CA LYS A 61 -20.94 4.08 6.11
C LYS A 61 -21.20 3.09 4.98
N GLU A 62 -21.10 3.53 3.73
CA GLU A 62 -21.23 2.65 2.55
C GLU A 62 -20.13 1.58 2.53
N LEU A 63 -18.89 1.95 2.84
CA LEU A 63 -17.74 1.03 2.89
C LEU A 63 -17.86 0.00 4.03
N TYR A 64 -18.36 0.40 5.19
CA TYR A 64 -18.61 -0.53 6.31
C TYR A 64 -19.78 -1.46 6.03
N ALA A 65 -20.82 -1.00 5.32
CA ALA A 65 -21.97 -1.83 4.95
C ALA A 65 -21.57 -3.00 4.03
N GLN A 66 -20.56 -2.80 3.18
CA GLN A 66 -20.03 -3.85 2.29
C GLN A 66 -19.35 -5.02 3.04
N LEU A 67 -18.99 -4.84 4.32
CA LEU A 67 -18.30 -5.88 5.10
C LEU A 67 -19.26 -6.88 5.77
N GLY A 68 -20.57 -6.65 5.72
CA GLY A 68 -21.54 -7.46 6.45
C GLY A 68 -21.36 -7.36 7.96
N GLU A 69 -21.38 -8.49 8.65
CA GLU A 69 -21.24 -8.58 10.12
C GLU A 69 -19.80 -8.42 10.60
N ASP A 70 -18.84 -8.75 9.73
CA ASP A 70 -17.41 -8.80 10.04
C ASP A 70 -16.80 -7.38 9.94
N LYS A 71 -17.14 -6.50 10.90
CA LYS A 71 -16.68 -5.11 10.95
C LYS A 71 -15.50 -4.91 11.89
N GLY A 72 -14.62 -3.98 11.55
CA GLY A 72 -13.48 -3.60 12.39
C GLY A 72 -12.31 -4.56 12.27
N PHE A 73 -11.73 -4.94 13.41
CA PHE A 73 -10.52 -5.76 13.48
C PHE A 73 -10.86 -7.13 14.06
N ILE A 74 -10.54 -8.17 13.30
CA ILE A 74 -10.82 -9.57 13.64
C ILE A 74 -9.50 -10.28 13.94
N PRO A 75 -9.45 -11.22 14.91
CA PRO A 75 -8.25 -11.95 15.23
C PRO A 75 -7.88 -13.00 14.15
N PHE A 76 -6.61 -12.98 13.76
CA PHE A 76 -5.98 -13.93 12.87
C PHE A 76 -4.80 -14.59 13.57
N SER A 77 -4.57 -15.88 13.30
CA SER A 77 -3.37 -16.60 13.72
C SER A 77 -2.30 -16.56 12.65
N VAL A 78 -1.05 -16.32 13.05
CA VAL A 78 0.12 -16.56 12.22
C VAL A 78 0.34 -18.06 12.12
N VAL A 79 0.12 -18.65 10.95
CA VAL A 79 0.32 -20.11 10.71
C VAL A 79 1.64 -20.41 10.04
N LYS A 80 2.29 -19.41 9.44
CA LYS A 80 3.61 -19.54 8.80
C LYS A 80 4.39 -18.24 8.90
N LYS A 81 5.69 -18.33 9.12
CA LYS A 81 6.65 -17.21 9.11
C LYS A 81 7.91 -17.67 8.39
N GLU A 82 8.20 -17.07 7.24
CA GLU A 82 9.32 -17.46 6.38
C GLU A 82 10.20 -16.28 6.07
N GLN A 83 11.50 -16.41 6.29
CA GLN A 83 12.45 -15.41 5.83
C GLN A 83 12.65 -15.54 4.32
N ILE A 84 12.47 -14.44 3.59
CA ILE A 84 12.54 -14.43 2.11
C ILE A 84 13.68 -13.56 1.56
N ALA A 85 14.34 -12.78 2.40
CA ALA A 85 15.49 -11.93 2.06
C ALA A 85 16.21 -11.41 3.32
N SER A 86 17.45 -10.96 3.14
CA SER A 86 18.24 -10.19 4.12
C SER A 86 17.66 -8.81 4.40
N GLY A 87 18.18 -8.15 5.45
CA GLY A 87 17.56 -6.96 6.04
C GLY A 87 16.20 -7.37 6.57
N PRO A 88 16.16 -8.07 7.72
CA PRO A 88 15.26 -9.20 7.97
C PRO A 88 13.87 -9.02 7.36
N THR A 89 13.59 -9.80 6.31
CA THR A 89 12.35 -9.69 5.53
C THR A 89 11.60 -11.00 5.60
N TYR A 90 10.36 -10.96 6.08
CA TYR A 90 9.57 -12.15 6.33
C TYR A 90 8.22 -12.09 5.62
N THR A 91 7.76 -13.24 5.16
CA THR A 91 6.37 -13.47 4.77
C THR A 91 5.64 -14.18 5.90
N PHE A 92 4.48 -13.66 6.28
CA PHE A 92 3.58 -14.22 7.28
C PHE A 92 2.32 -14.70 6.58
N THR A 93 1.93 -15.96 6.84
CA THR A 93 0.63 -16.49 6.42
C THR A 93 -0.33 -16.40 7.60
N LEU A 94 -1.48 -15.77 7.38
CA LEU A 94 -2.48 -15.45 8.37
C LEU A 94 -3.77 -16.19 8.04
N VAL A 95 -4.37 -16.85 9.03
CA VAL A 95 -5.70 -17.47 8.94
C VAL A 95 -6.63 -16.85 9.99
N ARG A 96 -7.92 -16.75 9.69
CA ARG A 96 -8.91 -16.28 10.67
C ARG A 96 -9.03 -17.27 11.82
N GLN A 97 -9.16 -16.76 13.05
CA GLN A 97 -9.34 -17.61 14.24
C GLN A 97 -10.76 -18.16 14.39
N ASP A 98 -11.76 -17.50 13.80
CA ASP A 98 -13.15 -17.93 13.86
C ASP A 98 -13.50 -19.02 12.83
N GLY A 99 -12.50 -19.52 12.09
CA GLY A 99 -12.68 -20.57 11.07
C GLY A 99 -13.44 -20.13 9.82
N LYS A 100 -13.87 -18.86 9.72
CA LYS A 100 -14.52 -18.34 8.52
C LYS A 100 -13.49 -18.12 7.40
N LYS A 101 -13.97 -17.98 6.17
CA LYS A 101 -13.18 -17.54 5.02
C LYS A 101 -12.65 -16.12 5.23
N VAL A 102 -11.47 -15.82 4.71
CA VAL A 102 -10.98 -14.44 4.65
C VAL A 102 -11.84 -13.61 3.70
N TRP A 103 -11.90 -12.30 3.90
CA TRP A 103 -12.54 -11.43 2.91
C TRP A 103 -11.78 -11.56 1.57
N PRO A 104 -12.48 -11.70 0.44
CA PRO A 104 -11.82 -11.70 -0.85
C PRO A 104 -11.11 -10.36 -1.07
N HIS A 105 -9.93 -10.40 -1.68
CA HIS A 105 -9.18 -9.20 -2.07
C HIS A 105 -8.90 -9.19 -3.56
N ILE A 106 -8.79 -7.98 -4.11
CA ILE A 106 -8.23 -7.74 -5.44
C ILE A 106 -6.72 -7.49 -5.27
N ALA A 107 -5.90 -8.06 -6.16
CA ALA A 107 -4.46 -7.86 -6.14
C ALA A 107 -4.08 -6.37 -6.09
N GLY A 108 -3.27 -5.99 -5.09
CA GLY A 108 -2.86 -4.61 -4.82
C GLY A 108 -3.69 -3.85 -3.77
N GLN A 109 -4.82 -4.42 -3.32
CA GLN A 109 -5.44 -3.99 -2.06
C GLN A 109 -4.54 -4.33 -0.86
N TYR A 110 -4.76 -3.64 0.25
CA TYR A 110 -4.04 -3.87 1.50
C TYR A 110 -4.99 -4.27 2.61
N ILE A 111 -4.54 -5.13 3.51
CA ILE A 111 -5.14 -5.32 4.84
C ILE A 111 -4.45 -4.40 5.83
N THR A 112 -5.11 -4.09 6.95
CA THR A 112 -4.48 -3.34 8.05
C THR A 112 -4.28 -4.27 9.22
N ILE A 113 -3.05 -4.34 9.72
CA ILE A 113 -2.74 -4.98 11.00
C ILE A 113 -2.73 -3.91 12.09
N ARG A 114 -3.43 -4.19 13.18
CA ARG A 114 -3.41 -3.40 14.41
C ARG A 114 -2.58 -4.12 15.45
N ILE A 115 -1.70 -3.37 16.09
CA ILE A 115 -1.00 -3.78 17.30
C ILE A 115 -1.22 -2.74 18.38
N GLU A 116 -0.98 -3.13 19.62
CA GLU A 116 -0.88 -2.22 20.75
C GLU A 116 0.55 -2.27 21.27
N LYS A 117 1.16 -1.10 21.44
CA LYS A 117 2.50 -0.95 22.02
C LYS A 117 2.46 0.24 22.97
N ASP A 118 2.89 0.06 24.21
CA ASP A 118 2.93 1.10 25.24
C ASP A 118 1.58 1.83 25.45
N GLY A 119 0.47 1.07 25.37
CA GLY A 119 -0.90 1.60 25.50
C GLY A 119 -1.41 2.38 24.28
N VAL A 120 -0.64 2.41 23.18
CA VAL A 120 -1.00 3.11 21.94
C VAL A 120 -1.28 2.09 20.83
N LEU A 121 -2.39 2.30 20.13
CA LEU A 121 -2.73 1.50 18.94
C LEU A 121 -1.96 2.00 17.73
N HIS A 122 -1.24 1.09 17.06
CA HIS A 122 -0.56 1.36 15.80
C HIS A 122 -1.17 0.52 14.68
N HIS A 123 -1.23 1.10 13.47
CA HIS A 123 -1.78 0.46 12.28
C HIS A 123 -0.73 0.37 11.17
N GLY A 124 -0.53 -0.83 10.63
CA GLY A 124 0.34 -1.08 9.48
C GLY A 124 -0.47 -1.62 8.31
N HIS A 125 -0.30 -1.04 7.13
CA HIS A 125 -0.96 -1.52 5.91
C HIS A 125 -0.04 -2.48 5.14
N TYR A 126 -0.52 -3.67 4.83
CA TYR A 126 0.23 -4.69 4.12
C TYR A 126 -0.57 -5.25 2.95
N VAL A 127 0.07 -5.40 1.80
CA VAL A 127 -0.55 -5.98 0.60
C VAL A 127 -0.42 -7.50 0.64
N PRO A 128 -1.52 -8.25 0.49
CA PRO A 128 -1.43 -9.68 0.26
C PRO A 128 -0.61 -9.97 -1.01
N VAL A 129 0.45 -10.75 -0.88
CA VAL A 129 1.39 -11.04 -1.96
C VAL A 129 0.96 -12.23 -2.81
N GLU A 130 -0.07 -12.97 -2.40
CA GLU A 130 -0.66 -14.08 -3.14
C GLU A 130 -2.10 -13.75 -3.62
N PRO A 131 -2.58 -14.40 -4.69
CA PRO A 131 -3.97 -14.36 -5.12
C PRO A 131 -4.91 -14.79 -4.00
N SER A 132 -6.12 -14.24 -3.98
CA SER A 132 -7.15 -14.68 -3.03
C SER A 132 -7.45 -16.17 -3.21
N ASP A 133 -7.25 -16.94 -2.13
CA ASP A 133 -7.60 -18.37 -2.01
C ASP A 133 -8.86 -18.58 -1.16
N GLY A 134 -9.35 -17.53 -0.50
CA GLY A 134 -10.50 -17.54 0.40
C GLY A 134 -10.20 -18.04 1.81
N ASN A 135 -8.97 -18.44 2.12
CA ASN A 135 -8.60 -19.04 3.41
C ASN A 135 -7.48 -18.28 4.13
N THR A 136 -6.56 -17.66 3.40
CA THR A 136 -5.36 -17.05 4.00
C THR A 136 -5.04 -15.68 3.42
N TYR A 137 -4.31 -14.89 4.22
CA TYR A 137 -3.52 -13.77 3.71
C TYR A 137 -2.04 -14.06 3.89
N ALA A 138 -1.27 -13.99 2.81
CA ALA A 138 0.18 -13.95 2.88
C ALA A 138 0.64 -12.50 2.76
N ILE A 139 1.27 -11.95 3.79
CA ILE A 139 1.83 -10.59 3.76
C ILE A 139 3.33 -10.62 3.99
N THR A 140 4.04 -9.67 3.39
CA THR A 140 5.49 -9.56 3.54
C THR A 140 5.86 -8.21 4.11
N CYS A 141 6.71 -8.22 5.13
CA CYS A 141 7.25 -7.01 5.72
C CYS A 141 8.75 -7.14 5.93
N ARG A 142 9.41 -5.97 5.91
CA ARG A 142 10.83 -5.81 6.17
C ARG A 142 11.00 -5.09 7.49
N GLN A 143 11.99 -5.54 8.26
CA GLN A 143 12.40 -4.87 9.48
C GLN A 143 12.86 -3.45 9.15
N GLY A 144 12.41 -2.50 9.94
CA GLY A 144 12.67 -1.08 9.74
C GLY A 144 13.94 -0.64 10.42
N HIS A 145 13.90 0.60 10.92
CA HIS A 145 15.02 1.28 11.57
C HIS A 145 14.67 1.73 12.99
N ASP A 146 13.70 1.06 13.63
CA ASP A 146 13.21 1.36 14.98
C ASP A 146 12.73 2.82 15.14
N ASP A 147 11.92 3.26 14.18
CA ASP A 147 11.32 4.60 14.15
C ASP A 147 9.78 4.53 14.22
N GLN A 148 9.13 5.69 14.31
CA GLN A 148 7.66 5.78 14.39
C GLN A 148 6.93 5.18 13.19
N ASN A 149 7.57 5.10 12.02
CA ASN A 149 6.97 4.56 10.80
C ASN A 149 7.09 3.03 10.70
N THR A 150 7.93 2.42 11.54
CA THR A 150 8.28 0.99 11.46
C THR A 150 7.85 0.19 12.68
N ILE A 151 7.21 0.82 13.67
CA ILE A 151 6.70 0.18 14.90
C ILE A 151 5.96 -1.13 14.61
N VAL A 152 5.06 -1.14 13.62
CA VAL A 152 4.24 -2.32 13.32
C VAL A 152 5.05 -3.45 12.67
N SER A 153 5.96 -3.15 11.74
CA SER A 153 6.80 -4.18 11.13
C SER A 153 7.84 -4.72 12.13
N GLU A 154 8.41 -3.87 12.97
CA GLU A 154 9.31 -4.28 14.06
C GLU A 154 8.60 -5.23 15.03
N GLU A 155 7.42 -4.85 15.51
CA GLU A 155 6.64 -5.65 16.45
C GLU A 155 6.25 -7.01 15.86
N ILE A 156 5.77 -7.04 14.61
CA ILE A 156 5.40 -8.28 13.94
C ILE A 156 6.63 -9.19 13.75
N ILE A 157 7.76 -8.62 13.30
CA ILE A 157 8.96 -9.41 13.03
C ILE A 157 9.61 -9.92 14.30
N ARG A 158 9.72 -9.11 15.35
CA ARG A 158 10.40 -9.49 16.60
C ARG A 158 9.54 -10.37 17.50
N ASN A 159 8.25 -10.03 17.63
CA ASN A 159 7.43 -10.53 18.73
C ASN A 159 6.29 -11.46 18.28
N ARG A 160 6.06 -11.63 16.96
CA ARG A 160 5.05 -12.56 16.46
C ARG A 160 5.71 -13.79 15.84
N ALA A 161 5.47 -14.93 16.49
CA ALA A 161 5.86 -16.26 16.05
C ALA A 161 4.63 -17.00 15.47
N VAL A 162 4.85 -18.19 14.89
CA VAL A 162 3.75 -19.09 14.55
C VAL A 162 2.91 -19.38 15.80
N GLY A 163 1.57 -19.33 15.67
CA GLY A 163 0.61 -19.40 16.76
C GLY A 163 0.23 -18.04 17.37
N SER A 164 0.97 -16.96 17.08
CA SER A 164 0.62 -15.62 17.57
C SER A 164 -0.64 -15.07 16.92
N THR A 165 -1.40 -14.28 17.69
CA THR A 165 -2.55 -13.52 17.19
C THR A 165 -2.11 -12.16 16.65
N VAL A 166 -2.71 -11.75 15.53
CA VAL A 166 -2.70 -10.38 15.00
C VAL A 166 -4.13 -9.93 14.71
N LEU A 167 -4.42 -8.64 14.89
CA LEU A 167 -5.73 -8.07 14.60
C LEU A 167 -5.74 -7.49 13.18
N VAL A 168 -6.68 -7.92 12.35
CA VAL A 168 -6.71 -7.58 10.91
C VAL A 168 -8.05 -6.96 10.53
N SER A 169 -8.02 -5.85 9.78
CA SER A 169 -9.21 -5.30 9.13
C SER A 169 -9.36 -5.81 7.70
N ALA A 170 -10.59 -5.79 7.18
CA ALA A 170 -10.89 -6.15 5.80
C ALA A 170 -10.03 -5.41 4.75
N PRO A 171 -9.74 -6.03 3.58
CA PRO A 171 -8.98 -5.43 2.49
C PRO A 171 -9.52 -4.07 2.05
N ALA A 172 -8.63 -3.15 1.69
CA ALA A 172 -8.95 -1.79 1.30
C ALA A 172 -8.04 -1.29 0.16
N GLY A 173 -8.44 -0.19 -0.47
CA GLY A 173 -7.67 0.46 -1.53
C GLY A 173 -8.11 0.09 -2.94
N SER A 174 -7.49 0.75 -3.92
CA SER A 174 -7.83 0.71 -5.34
C SER A 174 -6.62 0.61 -6.26
N PHE A 175 -5.44 0.30 -5.72
CA PHE A 175 -4.26 0.05 -6.53
C PHE A 175 -4.37 -1.37 -7.07
N GLY A 176 -4.59 -1.53 -8.38
CA GLY A 176 -4.98 -2.80 -8.98
C GLY A 176 -4.56 -2.92 -10.44
N ILE A 177 -4.65 -4.13 -11.00
CA ILE A 177 -4.32 -4.42 -12.40
C ILE A 177 -5.36 -3.79 -13.33
N VAL A 178 -4.89 -3.15 -14.40
CA VAL A 178 -5.72 -2.67 -15.52
C VAL A 178 -5.89 -3.83 -16.50
N ASN A 179 -7.04 -4.51 -16.45
CA ASN A 179 -7.27 -5.74 -17.22
C ASN A 179 -7.26 -5.55 -18.76
N SER A 180 -7.39 -4.30 -19.24
CA SER A 180 -7.34 -3.97 -20.67
C SER A 180 -5.92 -3.86 -21.23
N ALA A 181 -4.88 -3.82 -20.38
CA ALA A 181 -3.50 -3.76 -20.83
C ALA A 181 -3.07 -5.07 -21.48
N LYS A 182 -2.22 -5.00 -22.51
CA LYS A 182 -1.62 -6.20 -23.11
C LYS A 182 -0.32 -6.60 -22.44
N HIS A 183 0.38 -5.63 -21.89
CA HIS A 183 1.63 -5.82 -21.16
C HIS A 183 1.63 -5.04 -19.84
N HIS A 184 2.32 -5.57 -18.85
CA HIS A 184 2.46 -4.95 -17.53
C HIS A 184 3.94 -4.86 -17.16
N LEU A 185 4.42 -3.62 -16.96
CA LEU A 185 5.78 -3.36 -16.49
C LEU A 185 5.74 -2.99 -15.01
N PHE A 186 6.30 -3.84 -14.16
CA PHE A 186 6.40 -3.63 -12.72
C PHE A 186 7.80 -3.15 -12.35
N ILE A 187 7.92 -1.95 -11.79
CA ILE A 187 9.18 -1.34 -11.39
C ILE A 187 9.15 -1.15 -9.87
N SER A 188 10.04 -1.82 -9.15
CA SER A 188 10.08 -1.74 -7.70
C SER A 188 11.41 -1.25 -7.16
N GLY A 189 11.36 -0.50 -6.06
CA GLY A 189 12.51 -0.12 -5.25
C GLY A 189 12.38 -0.70 -3.84
N GLY A 190 13.37 -1.50 -3.41
CA GLY A 190 13.42 -2.08 -2.07
C GLY A 190 12.21 -2.98 -1.78
N ILE A 191 11.53 -2.73 -0.65
CA ILE A 191 10.35 -3.51 -0.24
C ILE A 191 9.08 -3.16 -1.04
N GLY A 192 9.14 -2.15 -1.93
CA GLY A 192 8.04 -1.79 -2.82
C GLY A 192 7.57 -2.94 -3.71
N ILE A 193 8.41 -3.97 -3.94
CA ILE A 193 8.03 -5.20 -4.66
C ILE A 193 6.79 -5.87 -4.04
N THR A 194 6.56 -5.74 -2.74
CA THR A 194 5.40 -6.33 -2.04
C THR A 194 4.06 -5.79 -2.56
N PHE A 195 4.00 -4.52 -2.99
CA PHE A 195 2.79 -3.94 -3.58
C PHE A 195 2.50 -4.50 -4.99
N LEU A 196 3.52 -5.00 -5.66
CA LEU A 196 3.45 -5.49 -7.04
C LEU A 196 3.33 -7.03 -7.08
N MET A 197 3.87 -7.73 -6.09
CA MET A 197 3.93 -9.20 -6.06
C MET A 197 2.55 -9.86 -6.13
N GLY A 198 1.55 -9.30 -5.44
CA GLY A 198 0.18 -9.80 -5.53
C GLY A 198 -0.39 -9.72 -6.96
N MET A 199 -0.06 -8.66 -7.70
CA MET A 199 -0.48 -8.49 -9.10
C MET A 199 0.27 -9.45 -10.03
N ILE A 200 1.57 -9.58 -9.84
CA ILE A 200 2.42 -10.50 -10.61
C ILE A 200 1.93 -11.95 -10.45
N ASN A 201 1.66 -12.37 -9.22
CA ASN A 201 1.15 -13.72 -8.94
C ASN A 201 -0.27 -13.94 -9.50
N GLU A 202 -1.13 -12.91 -9.47
CA GLU A 202 -2.47 -12.98 -10.07
C GLU A 202 -2.39 -13.19 -11.58
N LEU A 203 -1.54 -12.44 -12.29
CA LEU A 203 -1.32 -12.62 -13.73
C LEU A 203 -0.71 -13.99 -14.04
N ASN A 204 0.23 -14.46 -13.23
CA ASN A 204 0.78 -15.80 -13.37
C ASN A 204 -0.28 -16.89 -13.20
N LYS A 205 -1.15 -16.78 -12.18
CA LYS A 205 -2.28 -17.70 -11.94
C LYS A 205 -3.25 -17.73 -13.12
N GLN A 206 -3.42 -16.61 -13.82
CA GLN A 206 -4.23 -16.51 -15.04
C GLN A 206 -3.52 -17.02 -16.31
N GLY A 207 -2.29 -17.54 -16.21
CA GLY A 207 -1.50 -17.99 -17.37
C GLY A 207 -0.96 -16.84 -18.23
N LYS A 208 -0.89 -15.63 -17.69
CA LYS A 208 -0.45 -14.40 -18.38
C LYS A 208 0.96 -13.96 -17.98
N SER A 209 1.82 -14.86 -17.51
CA SER A 209 3.20 -14.51 -17.13
C SER A 209 3.98 -13.91 -18.31
N SER A 210 3.68 -14.29 -19.55
CA SER A 210 4.30 -13.73 -20.77
C SER A 210 3.98 -12.26 -21.03
N SER A 211 2.93 -11.70 -20.42
CA SER A 211 2.62 -10.26 -20.52
C SER A 211 3.33 -9.43 -19.45
N VAL A 212 4.06 -10.06 -18.52
CA VAL A 212 4.66 -9.40 -17.36
C VAL A 212 6.13 -9.10 -17.63
N THR A 213 6.60 -7.93 -17.22
CA THR A 213 8.03 -7.63 -17.08
C THR A 213 8.27 -6.96 -15.74
N VAL A 214 9.33 -7.36 -15.05
CA VAL A 214 9.65 -6.88 -13.72
C VAL A 214 11.07 -6.33 -13.69
N ILE A 215 11.21 -5.09 -13.24
CA ILE A 215 12.48 -4.47 -12.89
C ILE A 215 12.46 -4.26 -11.38
N GLN A 216 13.28 -5.03 -10.66
CA GLN A 216 13.44 -4.89 -9.22
C GLN A 216 14.76 -4.20 -8.92
N CYS A 217 14.71 -3.10 -8.20
CA CYS A 217 15.87 -2.39 -7.71
C CYS A 217 16.03 -2.69 -6.22
N ALA A 218 17.17 -3.26 -5.83
CA ALA A 218 17.51 -3.57 -4.44
C ALA A 218 18.91 -3.03 -4.10
N GLN A 219 19.27 -2.92 -2.82
CA GLN A 219 20.63 -2.51 -2.46
C GLN A 219 21.67 -3.58 -2.85
N THR A 220 21.32 -4.83 -2.62
CA THR A 220 22.13 -6.03 -2.85
C THR A 220 21.18 -7.16 -3.24
N GLU A 221 21.71 -8.21 -3.86
CA GLU A 221 20.92 -9.35 -4.32
C GLU A 221 20.23 -10.10 -3.17
N ASP A 222 20.91 -10.30 -2.05
CA ASP A 222 20.35 -10.94 -0.86
C ASP A 222 19.21 -10.13 -0.22
N ARG A 223 19.10 -8.82 -0.51
CA ARG A 223 17.97 -7.97 -0.10
C ARG A 223 16.83 -7.93 -1.13
N ALA A 224 16.95 -8.60 -2.26
CA ALA A 224 15.91 -8.65 -3.30
C ALA A 224 14.83 -9.69 -2.94
N ALA A 225 13.81 -9.23 -2.21
CA ALA A 225 12.67 -10.07 -1.84
C ALA A 225 12.00 -10.67 -3.09
N PHE A 226 11.73 -11.99 -3.06
CA PHE A 226 11.11 -12.77 -4.14
C PHE A 226 11.93 -12.95 -5.42
N ALA A 227 13.22 -12.62 -5.44
CA ALA A 227 14.04 -12.75 -6.65
C ALA A 227 13.97 -14.15 -7.28
N ASP A 228 14.16 -15.21 -6.49
CA ASP A 228 14.10 -16.59 -7.00
C ASP A 228 12.70 -16.98 -7.47
N LYS A 229 11.66 -16.54 -6.75
CA LYS A 229 10.27 -16.76 -7.18
C LYS A 229 10.01 -16.10 -8.54
N LEU A 230 10.45 -14.85 -8.73
CA LEU A 230 10.29 -14.11 -9.98
C LEU A 230 11.04 -14.80 -11.14
N ARG A 231 12.26 -15.27 -10.90
CA ARG A 231 13.02 -16.08 -11.89
C ARG A 231 12.29 -17.36 -12.29
N ASN A 232 11.57 -17.98 -11.36
CA ASN A 232 10.86 -19.24 -11.59
C ASN A 232 9.52 -19.06 -12.31
N ILE A 233 8.76 -18.01 -12.00
CA ILE A 233 7.40 -17.83 -12.56
C ILE A 233 7.38 -17.02 -13.86
N LEU A 234 8.43 -16.24 -14.13
CA LEU A 234 8.51 -15.40 -15.33
C LEU A 234 9.37 -16.05 -16.41
N PRO A 235 8.97 -15.94 -17.69
CA PRO A 235 9.83 -16.27 -18.82
C PRO A 235 11.22 -15.61 -18.75
N LYS A 236 12.21 -16.30 -19.34
CA LYS A 236 13.59 -15.81 -19.41
C LYS A 236 13.65 -14.41 -20.04
N GLY A 237 14.34 -13.48 -19.37
CA GLY A 237 14.51 -12.10 -19.82
C GLY A 237 13.41 -11.12 -19.41
N GLN A 238 12.34 -11.58 -18.73
CA GLN A 238 11.28 -10.72 -18.21
C GLN A 238 11.49 -10.25 -16.78
N TYR A 239 12.50 -10.77 -16.07
CA TYR A 239 12.93 -10.29 -14.76
C TYR A 239 14.33 -9.70 -14.85
N LEU A 240 14.47 -8.45 -14.40
CA LEU A 240 15.73 -7.74 -14.26
C LEU A 240 15.91 -7.30 -12.80
N LEU A 241 16.99 -7.75 -12.18
CA LEU A 241 17.42 -7.28 -10.87
C LEU A 241 18.55 -6.26 -11.03
N LEU A 242 18.33 -5.06 -10.50
CA LEU A 242 19.31 -3.99 -10.44
C LEU A 242 19.74 -3.79 -8.98
N THR A 243 21.05 -3.82 -8.73
CA THR A 243 21.61 -3.55 -7.39
C THR A 243 22.09 -2.10 -7.29
N LYS A 244 22.62 -1.67 -6.14
CA LYS A 244 23.17 -0.32 -5.95
C LYS A 244 24.26 0.07 -6.97
N GLU A 245 24.91 -0.92 -7.59
CA GLU A 245 25.97 -0.72 -8.58
C GLU A 245 25.41 -0.34 -9.97
N HIS A 246 24.13 -0.64 -10.22
CA HIS A 246 23.46 -0.39 -11.48
C HIS A 246 22.13 0.32 -11.23
N GLN A 247 22.16 1.66 -11.28
CA GLN A 247 20.93 2.44 -11.15
C GLN A 247 20.04 2.26 -12.38
N ILE A 248 18.72 2.26 -12.14
CA ILE A 248 17.74 2.29 -13.22
C ILE A 248 17.96 3.54 -14.07
N SER A 249 17.80 3.39 -15.38
CA SER A 249 18.12 4.42 -16.36
C SER A 249 17.24 4.25 -17.60
N LYS A 250 17.29 5.24 -18.50
CA LYS A 250 16.55 5.24 -19.76
C LYS A 250 16.74 3.96 -20.60
N SER A 251 17.96 3.43 -20.67
CA SER A 251 18.26 2.23 -21.47
C SER A 251 17.54 0.97 -20.96
N HIS A 252 17.23 0.90 -19.67
CA HIS A 252 16.49 -0.21 -19.10
C HIS A 252 15.00 -0.19 -19.46
N LEU A 253 14.45 0.99 -19.78
CA LEU A 253 13.03 1.20 -20.01
C LEU A 253 12.68 1.33 -21.49
N GLN A 254 13.51 1.99 -22.31
CA GLN A 254 13.18 2.40 -23.68
C GLN A 254 12.57 1.29 -24.55
N ASP A 255 13.08 0.06 -24.47
CA ASP A 255 12.61 -1.06 -25.31
C ASP A 255 11.36 -1.77 -24.74
N LYS A 256 10.90 -1.34 -23.57
CA LYS A 256 9.77 -1.91 -22.82
C LYS A 256 8.51 -1.03 -22.86
N LEU A 257 8.62 0.20 -23.36
CA LEU A 257 7.53 1.17 -23.38
C LEU A 257 6.77 1.08 -24.70
N LYS A 258 5.76 0.21 -24.74
CA LYS A 258 4.79 0.16 -25.83
C LYS A 258 3.50 0.86 -25.39
N LEU A 259 2.74 1.41 -26.34
CA LEU A 259 1.47 2.10 -26.07
C LEU A 259 0.38 1.21 -25.41
N ASP A 260 0.56 -0.10 -25.41
CA ASP A 260 -0.33 -1.08 -24.77
C ASP A 260 0.21 -1.62 -23.42
N THR A 261 1.23 -0.96 -22.87
CA THR A 261 1.89 -1.31 -21.61
C THR A 261 1.43 -0.40 -20.48
N ASP A 262 0.84 -0.99 -19.44
CA ASP A 262 0.61 -0.31 -18.16
C ASP A 262 1.83 -0.50 -17.24
N ILE A 263 2.25 0.58 -16.59
CA ILE A 263 3.44 0.65 -15.75
C ILE A 263 3.03 0.81 -14.29
N TYR A 264 3.58 -0.03 -13.43
CA TYR A 264 3.33 0.00 -11.99
C TYR A 264 4.63 0.27 -11.26
N ILE A 265 4.69 1.36 -10.49
CA ILE A 265 5.90 1.79 -9.78
C ILE A 265 5.63 1.77 -8.28
N SER A 266 6.51 1.11 -7.52
CA SER A 266 6.46 1.15 -6.06
C SER A 266 7.82 1.19 -5.40
N GLY A 267 8.00 2.10 -4.44
CA GLY A 267 9.25 2.31 -3.70
C GLY A 267 9.13 3.52 -2.78
N SER A 268 10.28 4.05 -2.34
CA SER A 268 10.32 5.36 -1.66
C SER A 268 9.91 6.48 -2.61
N GLU A 269 9.51 7.64 -2.08
CA GLU A 269 9.14 8.80 -2.92
C GLU A 269 10.31 9.20 -3.85
N ALA A 270 11.54 9.24 -3.34
CA ALA A 270 12.73 9.55 -4.15
C ALA A 270 12.97 8.55 -5.30
N PHE A 271 12.71 7.26 -5.07
CA PHE A 271 12.82 6.25 -6.13
C PHE A 271 11.74 6.45 -7.20
N ILE A 272 10.49 6.64 -6.77
CA ILE A 272 9.36 6.89 -7.65
C ILE A 272 9.66 8.12 -8.52
N ASP A 273 10.08 9.24 -7.94
CA ASP A 273 10.40 10.48 -8.65
C ASP A 273 11.54 10.29 -9.66
N ALA A 274 12.54 9.46 -9.33
CA ALA A 274 13.63 9.14 -10.27
C ALA A 274 13.12 8.36 -11.49
N VAL A 275 12.29 7.33 -11.29
CA VAL A 275 11.70 6.55 -12.39
C VAL A 275 10.73 7.40 -13.20
N ASP A 276 9.92 8.22 -12.53
CA ASP A 276 8.92 9.09 -13.16
C ASP A 276 9.55 10.10 -14.12
N ARG A 277 10.70 10.68 -13.75
CA ARG A 277 11.47 11.56 -14.64
C ARG A 277 11.96 10.85 -15.91
N ILE A 278 12.43 9.60 -15.78
CA ILE A 278 12.87 8.81 -16.94
C ILE A 278 11.68 8.52 -17.87
N LEU A 279 10.50 8.19 -17.31
CA LEU A 279 9.28 7.93 -18.10
C LEU A 279 8.76 9.20 -18.78
N ASP A 280 8.87 10.36 -18.14
CA ASP A 280 8.57 11.66 -18.74
C ASP A 280 9.46 11.95 -19.94
N GLU A 281 10.77 11.73 -19.82
CA GLU A 281 11.74 11.90 -20.91
C GLU A 281 11.50 10.93 -22.09
N LEU A 282 10.86 9.78 -21.81
CA LEU A 282 10.47 8.77 -22.79
C LEU A 282 9.07 9.00 -23.37
N GLY A 283 8.29 9.93 -22.82
CA GLY A 283 6.98 10.31 -23.34
C GLY A 283 5.87 9.26 -23.16
N HIS A 284 5.98 8.36 -22.17
CA HIS A 284 4.93 7.36 -21.94
C HIS A 284 3.64 8.00 -21.40
N PRO A 285 2.44 7.58 -21.85
CA PRO A 285 1.19 8.17 -21.39
C PRO A 285 1.01 8.11 -19.87
N ARG A 286 0.85 9.27 -19.23
CA ARG A 286 0.66 9.37 -17.76
C ARG A 286 -0.54 8.57 -17.24
N SER A 287 -1.58 8.41 -18.06
CA SER A 287 -2.75 7.60 -17.73
C SER A 287 -2.45 6.09 -17.57
N GLN A 288 -1.30 5.64 -18.07
CA GLN A 288 -0.83 4.25 -17.97
C GLN A 288 0.23 4.06 -16.88
N ILE A 289 0.52 5.09 -16.08
CA ILE A 289 1.51 5.04 -15.00
C ILE A 289 0.79 5.04 -13.66
N HIS A 290 0.94 3.93 -12.93
CA HIS A 290 0.29 3.68 -11.65
C HIS A 290 1.33 3.64 -10.54
N VAL A 291 1.22 4.54 -9.56
CA VAL A 291 2.26 4.73 -8.54
C VAL A 291 1.73 4.41 -7.14
N LYS A 292 2.57 3.72 -6.36
CA LYS A 292 2.32 3.43 -4.95
C LYS A 292 3.58 3.59 -4.10
N SER A 293 3.65 4.67 -3.31
CA SER A 293 4.70 4.84 -2.31
C SER A 293 4.52 3.90 -1.13
N VAL A 294 5.65 3.43 -0.58
CA VAL A 294 5.72 2.71 0.69
C VAL A 294 5.54 3.65 1.89
N GLU A 295 5.77 4.95 1.71
CA GLU A 295 5.64 6.00 2.72
C GLU A 295 4.25 6.66 2.71
N PRO A 296 3.85 7.32 3.82
CA PRO A 296 2.63 8.12 3.89
C PRO A 296 2.62 9.20 2.79
N THR A 297 1.73 9.01 1.82
CA THR A 297 1.69 9.74 0.54
C THR A 297 1.13 11.17 0.65
N LEU A 298 1.62 12.01 1.56
CA LEU A 298 1.30 13.45 1.53
C LEU A 298 2.19 14.22 0.54
N GLY A 299 3.42 13.76 0.28
CA GLY A 299 4.36 14.39 -0.67
C GLY A 299 3.92 14.21 -2.13
N LEU A 300 3.62 12.98 -2.52
CA LEU A 300 3.23 12.60 -3.89
C LEU A 300 1.90 13.22 -4.40
N LEU A 301 0.98 13.61 -3.51
CA LEU A 301 -0.21 14.37 -3.92
C LEU A 301 0.15 15.75 -4.47
N LYS A 302 1.28 16.34 -4.04
CA LYS A 302 1.78 17.62 -4.59
C LYS A 302 2.45 17.46 -5.95
N ALA A 303 2.85 16.25 -6.36
CA ALA A 303 3.54 16.00 -7.63
C ALA A 303 2.54 15.73 -8.77
N LEU A 304 1.44 15.05 -8.50
CA LEU A 304 0.42 14.73 -9.51
C LEU A 304 -0.47 15.92 -9.90
N ASP A 305 -0.55 16.96 -9.05
CA ASP A 305 -1.28 18.22 -9.33
C ASP A 305 -0.39 19.32 -9.96
N ARG A 306 0.92 19.09 -10.17
CA ARG A 306 1.86 20.13 -10.61
C ARG A 306 1.80 20.52 -12.09
N LYS A 307 0.85 20.00 -12.86
CA LYS A 307 0.61 20.41 -14.25
C LYS A 307 -0.88 20.45 -14.56
N LYS A 308 -1.57 21.46 -14.00
CA LYS A 308 -2.66 22.14 -14.68
C LYS A 308 -2.17 23.52 -15.11
#